data_AF-A0A971D5K1-F1
#
_entry.id   AF-A0A971D5K1-F1
#
_cell.length_a   1.000
_cell.length_b   1.000
_cell.length_c   1.000
_cell.angle_alpha   90.00
_cell.angle_beta   90.00
_cell.angle_gamma   90.00
#
_symmetry.space_group_name_H-M   'P 1'
#
loop_
_entity.id
_entity.type
_entity.pdbx_description
1 polymer ?
#
loop_
_entity_poly.entity_id
_entity_poly.type
_entity_poly.pdbx_seq_one_letter_code
_entity_poly.pdbx_strand_id
1 'polypeptide(L)'
;MYRRLLAADIGSTTTKTVLFEIQDGAWAMKGKAVSPTTVEAPHLDVMIGLRQALSKLEALTGIRLLDGARLITPAGEGLGVDIFVASSSAGGGLQMVVTGLMKEITAESAHRAALGAGAIVSDVIALDDPRSAIEKIDAIKRLRPDMVLVTGGTDGGNISEVAAIAEMVAMANPEPRFGQDFKTPVIFAGNVEARSFVEQLFKDQMELSFADNIRPMLEKEVLGPARHKIHDIFLEHVMMHAPGYSTLFAWADGHIKPTPVAVGDALRFVAGKFDGDLLAVDVGGATTDVFSVIDSEFYRTVSANLGMSYSMGNVLAEATPAMVLRWLPFEADENIVRNWNFNKMIRPTGLPHTFQELMLEQAVCKEALRLSLEHHKSLIRGLKGVRQQRGVGDIFRQAATGDTLVDMMEIKVMIGTGGALSYAPRRSQAAMILLDGLQPEGITHLYVDSWFLLPHMGVLMDIDKDVARELIEKETLIPLGTCIAPVGPQASPGRTIARVTVGGDTYDVVSGALQVIDLEDGGQGGIEVVPHREFDVGGGPGRPVSEKLPGGVTRLILDGRGRPLELRKDVTSARRTVARWYHALGAYPSHTLKGLEV
;
A
#
# COMPACT_ATOMS: atom_id res chain seq x y z
N MET A 1 -15.23 21.84 22.74
CA MET A 1 -15.19 20.38 22.58
C MET A 1 -15.84 20.06 21.25
N TYR A 2 -15.12 19.42 20.36
CA TYR A 2 -15.63 19.03 19.04
C TYR A 2 -16.78 18.04 19.20
N ARG A 3 -17.84 18.20 18.41
CA ARG A 3 -19.01 17.32 18.40
C ARG A 3 -19.03 16.45 17.15
N ARG A 4 -18.62 17.03 16.01
CA ARG A 4 -18.64 16.35 14.70
C ARG A 4 -17.36 16.55 13.92
N LEU A 5 -16.89 15.46 13.34
CA LEU A 5 -15.75 15.41 12.46
C LEU A 5 -16.18 14.86 11.10
N LEU A 6 -15.87 15.60 10.05
CA LEU A 6 -16.02 15.15 8.67
C LEU A 6 -14.64 14.79 8.12
N ALA A 7 -14.53 13.62 7.51
CA ALA A 7 -13.35 13.22 6.77
C ALA A 7 -13.70 12.97 5.30
N ALA A 8 -12.81 13.33 4.40
CA ALA A 8 -12.91 13.00 2.98
C ALA A 8 -11.60 12.39 2.45
N ASP A 9 -11.72 11.47 1.50
CA ASP A 9 -10.61 10.97 0.69
C ASP A 9 -10.98 11.17 -0.78
N ILE A 10 -10.22 12.00 -1.47
CA ILE A 10 -10.37 12.24 -2.90
C ILE A 10 -9.46 11.25 -3.64
N GLY A 11 -9.98 10.04 -3.84
CA GLY A 11 -9.26 8.99 -4.57
C GLY A 11 -9.25 9.22 -6.08
N SER A 12 -8.37 8.52 -6.82
CA SER A 12 -8.34 8.62 -8.29
C SER A 12 -9.64 8.17 -8.98
N THR A 13 -10.31 7.16 -8.43
CA THR A 13 -11.59 6.62 -8.98
C THR A 13 -12.82 7.12 -8.22
N THR A 14 -12.74 7.20 -6.89
CA THR A 14 -13.90 7.52 -6.03
C THR A 14 -13.53 8.47 -4.89
N THR A 15 -14.44 9.40 -4.63
CA THR A 15 -14.41 10.31 -3.49
C THR A 15 -15.25 9.71 -2.37
N LYS A 16 -14.63 9.53 -1.20
CA LYS A 16 -15.23 8.91 -0.03
C LYS A 16 -15.37 9.95 1.08
N THR A 17 -16.47 9.92 1.80
CA THR A 17 -16.75 10.84 2.91
C THR A 17 -17.28 10.06 4.10
N VAL A 18 -16.85 10.43 5.30
CA VAL A 18 -17.24 9.79 6.55
C VAL A 18 -17.51 10.86 7.59
N LEU A 19 -18.65 10.75 8.27
CA LEU A 19 -19.03 11.63 9.37
C LEU A 19 -18.93 10.85 10.68
N PHE A 20 -18.20 11.42 11.63
CA PHE A 20 -18.10 10.93 13.00
C PHE A 20 -18.79 11.92 13.96
N GLU A 21 -19.42 11.39 14.99
CA GLU A 21 -20.10 12.17 16.02
C GLU A 21 -19.90 11.49 17.38
N ILE A 22 -19.79 12.28 18.44
CA ILE A 22 -19.72 11.74 19.81
C ILE A 22 -21.09 11.17 20.21
N GLN A 23 -21.12 9.89 20.57
CA GLN A 23 -22.28 9.16 21.09
C GLN A 23 -21.88 8.50 22.42
N ASP A 24 -22.68 8.72 23.47
CA ASP A 24 -22.43 8.16 24.82
C ASP A 24 -21.00 8.39 25.36
N GLY A 25 -20.39 9.53 25.00
CA GLY A 25 -19.05 9.93 25.44
C GLY A 25 -17.89 9.34 24.62
N ALA A 26 -18.17 8.61 23.54
CA ALA A 26 -17.17 8.03 22.63
C ALA A 26 -17.41 8.48 21.19
N TRP A 27 -16.35 8.55 20.38
CA TRP A 27 -16.49 8.81 18.95
C TRP A 27 -17.01 7.58 18.22
N ALA A 28 -18.02 7.77 17.36
CA ALA A 28 -18.59 6.71 16.54
C ALA A 28 -18.85 7.18 15.11
N MET A 29 -18.76 6.26 14.14
CA MET A 29 -19.11 6.56 12.76
C MET A 29 -20.63 6.75 12.64
N LYS A 30 -21.07 7.92 12.18
CA LYS A 30 -22.48 8.24 11.96
C LYS A 30 -22.98 7.84 10.57
N GLY A 31 -22.11 7.98 9.57
CA GLY A 31 -22.44 7.61 8.21
C GLY A 31 -21.25 7.76 7.27
N LYS A 32 -21.41 7.16 6.09
CA LYS A 32 -20.42 7.25 5.01
C LYS A 32 -21.12 7.33 3.66
N ALA A 33 -20.48 8.00 2.73
CA ALA A 33 -20.96 8.09 1.36
C ALA A 33 -19.80 8.11 0.36
N VAL A 34 -20.07 7.59 -0.83
CA VAL A 34 -19.11 7.50 -1.92
C VAL A 34 -19.73 8.04 -3.20
N SER A 35 -18.94 8.78 -3.98
CA SER A 35 -19.27 9.24 -5.32
C SER A 35 -18.06 9.08 -6.26
N PRO A 36 -18.27 8.99 -7.59
CA PRO A 36 -17.16 9.05 -8.54
C PRO A 36 -16.33 10.32 -8.33
N THR A 37 -15.01 10.20 -8.42
CA THR A 37 -14.14 11.39 -8.41
C THR A 37 -14.24 12.11 -9.76
N THR A 38 -14.30 13.44 -9.71
CA THR A 38 -14.53 14.29 -10.89
C THR A 38 -13.27 15.07 -11.30
N VAL A 39 -12.09 14.43 -11.17
CA VAL A 39 -10.78 15.03 -11.50
C VAL A 39 -10.46 14.96 -13.01
N GLU A 40 -11.21 14.16 -13.77
CA GLU A 40 -11.06 14.01 -15.22
C GLU A 40 -12.15 14.78 -15.98
N ALA A 41 -11.96 14.93 -17.30
CA ALA A 41 -12.97 15.48 -18.19
C ALA A 41 -14.28 14.66 -18.12
N PRO A 42 -15.46 15.30 -18.25
CA PRO A 42 -15.68 16.69 -18.65
C PRO A 42 -15.67 17.70 -17.48
N HIS A 43 -15.55 17.23 -16.24
CA HIS A 43 -15.74 18.09 -15.06
C HIS A 43 -14.46 18.80 -14.64
N LEU A 44 -13.35 18.07 -14.55
CA LEU A 44 -12.05 18.59 -14.10
C LEU A 44 -12.13 19.37 -12.77
N ASP A 45 -13.04 19.03 -11.85
CA ASP A 45 -13.20 19.70 -10.54
C ASP A 45 -13.55 18.68 -9.46
N VAL A 46 -12.64 18.43 -8.52
CA VAL A 46 -12.81 17.46 -7.42
C VAL A 46 -13.96 17.80 -6.47
N MET A 47 -14.33 19.08 -6.36
CA MET A 47 -15.38 19.54 -5.45
C MET A 47 -16.76 19.07 -5.88
N ILE A 48 -16.97 18.75 -7.17
CA ILE A 48 -18.24 18.21 -7.66
C ILE A 48 -18.50 16.82 -7.05
N GLY A 49 -17.54 15.90 -7.18
CA GLY A 49 -17.60 14.57 -6.58
C GLY A 49 -17.72 14.62 -5.06
N LEU A 50 -16.99 15.52 -4.40
CA LEU A 50 -17.09 15.75 -2.95
C LEU A 50 -18.51 16.20 -2.55
N ARG A 51 -19.06 17.24 -3.18
CA ARG A 51 -20.42 17.73 -2.85
C ARG A 51 -21.48 16.66 -3.11
N GLN A 52 -21.34 15.85 -4.15
CA GLN A 52 -22.23 14.71 -4.39
C GLN A 52 -22.15 13.66 -3.28
N ALA A 53 -20.94 13.35 -2.80
CA ALA A 53 -20.75 12.43 -1.67
C ALA A 53 -21.35 13.00 -0.39
N LEU A 54 -21.11 14.29 -0.10
CA LEU A 54 -21.70 14.97 1.06
C LEU A 54 -23.22 15.02 0.99
N SER A 55 -23.83 15.28 -0.17
CA SER A 55 -25.30 15.26 -0.30
C SER A 55 -25.90 13.89 0.00
N LYS A 56 -25.24 12.80 -0.42
CA LYS A 56 -25.63 11.44 -0.03
C LYS A 56 -25.45 11.21 1.47
N LEU A 57 -24.40 11.75 2.06
CA LEU A 57 -24.12 11.66 3.50
C LEU A 57 -25.18 12.42 4.32
N GLU A 58 -25.60 13.61 3.88
CA GLU A 58 -26.70 14.36 4.49
C GLU A 58 -28.00 13.54 4.48
N ALA A 59 -28.34 12.93 3.33
CA ALA A 59 -29.53 12.09 3.21
C ALA A 59 -29.50 10.85 4.11
N LEU A 60 -28.31 10.26 4.33
CA LEU A 60 -28.13 9.08 5.19
C LEU A 60 -28.15 9.41 6.68
N THR A 61 -27.57 10.55 7.07
CA THR A 61 -27.35 10.90 8.49
C THR A 61 -28.42 11.83 9.05
N GLY A 62 -29.17 12.52 8.18
CA GLY A 62 -30.09 13.58 8.56
C GLY A 62 -29.42 14.88 9.02
N ILE A 63 -28.08 14.98 8.90
CA ILE A 63 -27.31 16.16 9.30
C ILE A 63 -27.04 17.01 8.07
N ARG A 64 -27.43 18.28 8.09
CA ARG A 64 -27.16 19.22 6.99
C ARG A 64 -25.72 19.70 7.04
N LEU A 65 -24.92 19.36 6.05
CA LEU A 65 -23.49 19.68 5.93
C LEU A 65 -23.22 20.88 5.01
N LEU A 66 -24.12 21.15 4.06
CA LEU A 66 -23.91 22.17 3.03
C LEU A 66 -24.94 23.32 3.09
N ASP A 67 -24.43 24.54 2.89
CA ASP A 67 -25.23 25.72 2.55
C ASP A 67 -24.85 26.21 1.14
N GLY A 68 -25.65 25.78 0.16
CA GLY A 68 -25.31 25.93 -1.25
C GLY A 68 -23.99 25.22 -1.59
N ALA A 69 -22.97 26.01 -1.93
CA ALA A 69 -21.64 25.51 -2.29
C ALA A 69 -20.61 25.68 -1.17
N ARG A 70 -21.03 25.88 0.10
CA ARG A 70 -20.14 26.05 1.27
C ARG A 70 -20.39 24.97 2.31
N LEU A 71 -19.32 24.52 2.96
CA LEU A 71 -19.39 23.67 4.14
C LEU A 71 -19.89 24.49 5.34
N ILE A 72 -20.83 23.95 6.10
CA ILE A 72 -21.36 24.61 7.30
C ILE A 72 -20.42 24.32 8.48
N THR A 73 -19.83 25.37 9.05
CA THR A 73 -19.01 25.32 10.26
C THR A 73 -19.34 26.51 11.17
N PRO A 74 -19.26 26.37 12.51
CA PRO A 74 -19.05 25.13 13.28
C PRO A 74 -20.32 24.25 13.32
N ALA A 75 -20.29 23.12 14.05
CA ALA A 75 -21.44 22.24 14.21
C ALA A 75 -22.53 22.85 15.11
N GLY A 76 -23.79 22.78 14.65
CA GLY A 76 -25.01 23.15 15.37
C GLY A 76 -25.91 21.94 15.68
N GLU A 77 -27.18 22.17 16.01
CA GLU A 77 -28.15 21.08 16.15
C GLU A 77 -28.58 20.60 14.75
N GLY A 78 -28.28 19.34 14.40
CA GLY A 78 -28.62 18.76 13.09
C GLY A 78 -27.91 19.38 11.87
N LEU A 79 -26.89 20.21 12.07
CA LEU A 79 -26.16 20.87 10.97
C LEU A 79 -24.68 21.07 11.27
N GLY A 80 -23.88 21.16 10.21
CA GLY A 80 -22.46 21.53 10.23
C GLY A 80 -21.52 20.54 10.91
N VAL A 81 -20.23 20.82 10.77
CA VAL A 81 -19.12 20.06 11.35
C VAL A 81 -18.16 21.01 12.07
N ASP A 82 -17.41 20.50 13.05
CA ASP A 82 -16.40 21.30 13.75
C ASP A 82 -15.01 21.12 13.16
N ILE A 83 -14.73 19.94 12.60
CA ILE A 83 -13.47 19.60 11.94
C ILE A 83 -13.78 19.02 10.57
N PHE A 84 -13.03 19.45 9.57
CA PHE A 84 -12.98 18.80 8.27
C PHE A 84 -11.53 18.45 7.92
N VAL A 85 -11.27 17.15 7.68
CA VAL A 85 -9.98 16.64 7.22
C VAL A 85 -10.10 16.03 5.85
N ALA A 86 -9.05 16.16 5.04
CA ALA A 86 -9.02 15.60 3.70
C ALA A 86 -7.73 14.79 3.45
N SER A 87 -7.86 13.67 2.76
CA SER A 87 -6.75 13.04 2.05
C SER A 87 -6.99 13.10 0.55
N SER A 88 -5.93 13.04 -0.25
CA SER A 88 -6.10 12.93 -1.69
C SER A 88 -5.01 12.14 -2.40
N SER A 89 -5.44 11.42 -3.43
CA SER A 89 -4.60 10.77 -4.45
C SER A 89 -5.09 11.09 -5.88
N ALA A 90 -6.08 11.97 -6.04
CA ALA A 90 -6.60 12.40 -7.33
C ALA A 90 -5.65 13.41 -8.02
N GLY A 91 -5.53 13.34 -9.34
CA GLY A 91 -4.61 14.19 -10.13
C GLY A 91 -3.45 13.43 -10.79
N GLY A 92 -3.40 12.11 -10.62
CA GLY A 92 -2.29 11.28 -11.09
C GLY A 92 -1.10 11.42 -10.14
N GLY A 93 -0.58 10.30 -9.62
CA GLY A 93 0.56 10.35 -8.70
C GLY A 93 1.73 11.15 -9.28
N LEU A 94 2.46 11.87 -8.42
CA LEU A 94 3.62 12.67 -8.78
C LEU A 94 4.59 11.84 -9.62
N GLN A 95 4.72 12.14 -10.91
CA GLN A 95 5.68 11.45 -11.76
C GLN A 95 7.04 12.12 -11.66
N MET A 96 8.04 11.34 -11.24
CA MET A 96 9.38 11.85 -11.01
C MET A 96 10.41 11.04 -11.77
N VAL A 97 11.43 11.72 -12.30
CA VAL A 97 12.69 11.08 -12.68
C VAL A 97 13.67 11.27 -11.55
N VAL A 98 14.36 10.20 -11.16
CA VAL A 98 15.44 10.27 -10.17
C VAL A 98 16.78 10.05 -10.86
N THR A 99 17.79 10.79 -10.44
CA THR A 99 19.15 10.65 -10.97
C THR A 99 20.16 10.35 -9.87
N GLY A 100 21.26 9.70 -10.24
CA GLY A 100 22.39 9.41 -9.36
C GLY A 100 23.69 9.19 -10.13
N LEU A 101 24.81 9.05 -9.42
CA LEU A 101 26.08 8.71 -10.06
C LEU A 101 26.13 7.23 -10.46
N MET A 102 25.88 6.36 -9.49
CA MET A 102 25.88 4.91 -9.68
C MET A 102 24.49 4.33 -9.47
N LYS A 103 24.09 3.42 -10.37
CA LYS A 103 22.76 2.81 -10.38
C LYS A 103 22.45 2.07 -9.07
N GLU A 104 23.41 1.30 -8.56
CA GLU A 104 23.24 0.45 -7.37
C GLU A 104 23.59 1.13 -6.03
N ILE A 105 23.90 2.43 -6.02
CA ILE A 105 24.27 3.14 -4.78
C ILE A 105 23.42 4.40 -4.63
N THR A 106 23.82 5.49 -5.29
CA THR A 106 23.18 6.80 -5.12
C THR A 106 21.81 6.87 -5.80
N ALA A 107 21.69 6.28 -7.00
CA ALA A 107 20.42 6.28 -7.72
C ALA A 107 19.39 5.35 -7.02
N GLU A 108 19.83 4.23 -6.46
CA GLU A 108 18.98 3.34 -5.65
C GLU A 108 18.48 4.05 -4.37
N SER A 109 19.36 4.81 -3.70
CA SER A 109 18.98 5.64 -2.54
C SER A 109 17.94 6.71 -2.93
N ALA A 110 18.14 7.37 -4.08
CA ALA A 110 17.21 8.37 -4.62
C ALA A 110 15.86 7.75 -4.96
N HIS A 111 15.87 6.56 -5.56
CA HIS A 111 14.67 5.80 -5.88
C HIS A 111 13.88 5.45 -4.60
N ARG A 112 14.54 4.98 -3.54
CA ARG A 112 13.92 4.73 -2.22
C ARG A 112 13.39 6.00 -1.56
N ALA A 113 14.07 7.14 -1.71
CA ALA A 113 13.59 8.42 -1.20
C ALA A 113 12.31 8.84 -1.92
N ALA A 114 12.32 8.81 -3.25
CA ALA A 114 11.19 9.18 -4.09
C ALA A 114 9.94 8.31 -3.85
N LEU A 115 10.10 6.98 -3.86
CA LEU A 115 9.00 6.06 -3.57
C LEU A 115 8.48 6.23 -2.14
N GLY A 116 9.37 6.44 -1.17
CA GLY A 116 8.97 6.71 0.21
C GLY A 116 8.18 8.02 0.37
N ALA A 117 8.35 8.98 -0.53
CA ALA A 117 7.71 10.30 -0.47
C ALA A 117 6.30 10.37 -1.08
N GLY A 118 5.84 9.33 -1.78
CA GLY A 118 4.57 9.39 -2.52
C GLY A 118 4.71 9.21 -4.03
N ALA A 119 5.92 9.33 -4.57
CA ALA A 119 6.10 9.54 -6.00
C ALA A 119 6.03 8.25 -6.82
N ILE A 120 5.53 8.38 -8.05
CA ILE A 120 5.66 7.40 -9.12
C ILE A 120 6.98 7.69 -9.83
N VAL A 121 7.98 6.83 -9.64
CA VAL A 121 9.28 7.00 -10.31
C VAL A 121 9.20 6.44 -11.73
N SER A 122 9.20 7.34 -12.70
CA SER A 122 9.06 7.00 -14.12
C SER A 122 10.34 6.40 -14.70
N ASP A 123 11.50 6.83 -14.23
CA ASP A 123 12.80 6.31 -14.64
C ASP A 123 13.88 6.65 -13.59
N VAL A 124 14.93 5.82 -13.55
CA VAL A 124 16.12 5.97 -12.71
C VAL A 124 17.32 6.11 -13.63
N ILE A 125 17.93 7.29 -13.66
CA ILE A 125 19.04 7.60 -14.58
C ILE A 125 20.34 7.72 -13.79
N ALA A 126 21.35 6.93 -14.18
CA ALA A 126 22.67 6.98 -13.58
C ALA A 126 23.77 7.30 -14.62
N LEU A 127 24.95 7.74 -14.17
CA LEU A 127 26.08 7.95 -15.08
C LEU A 127 26.56 6.61 -15.67
N ASP A 128 26.59 5.56 -14.85
CA ASP A 128 26.92 4.17 -15.23
C ASP A 128 25.78 3.42 -15.95
N ASP A 129 24.67 4.10 -16.25
CA ASP A 129 23.57 3.53 -17.04
C ASP A 129 24.06 3.19 -18.47
N PRO A 130 23.66 2.02 -19.04
CA PRO A 130 24.13 1.53 -20.33
C PRO A 130 23.69 2.38 -21.54
N ARG A 131 22.66 3.23 -21.37
CA ARG A 131 22.22 4.17 -22.42
C ARG A 131 23.31 5.19 -22.72
N SER A 132 23.36 5.69 -23.95
CA SER A 132 24.17 6.84 -24.31
C SER A 132 23.63 8.13 -23.66
N ALA A 133 24.46 9.18 -23.58
CA ALA A 133 24.03 10.47 -23.01
C ALA A 133 22.81 11.06 -23.74
N ILE A 134 22.75 10.93 -25.07
CA ILE A 134 21.63 11.44 -25.89
C ILE A 134 20.35 10.67 -25.55
N GLU A 135 20.42 9.33 -25.45
CA GLU A 135 19.26 8.51 -25.09
C GLU A 135 18.74 8.82 -23.68
N LYS A 136 19.62 9.12 -22.72
CA LYS A 136 19.22 9.55 -21.36
C LYS A 136 18.49 10.89 -21.40
N ILE A 137 19.03 11.89 -22.12
CA ILE A 137 18.41 13.21 -22.30
C ILE A 137 17.04 13.08 -22.97
N ASP A 138 16.95 12.28 -24.03
CA ASP A 138 15.70 12.03 -24.75
C ASP A 138 14.67 11.29 -23.88
N ALA A 139 15.11 10.37 -23.02
CA ALA A 139 14.23 9.70 -22.07
C ALA A 139 13.60 10.71 -21.10
N ILE A 140 14.40 11.59 -20.48
CA ILE A 140 13.90 12.64 -19.56
C ILE A 140 12.85 13.52 -20.27
N LYS A 141 13.15 13.96 -21.50
CA LYS A 141 12.26 14.80 -22.30
C LYS A 141 10.93 14.11 -22.61
N ARG A 142 10.98 12.86 -23.06
CA ARG A 142 9.78 12.10 -23.45
C ARG A 142 8.87 11.78 -22.27
N LEU A 143 9.46 11.53 -21.10
CA LEU A 143 8.72 11.17 -19.90
C LEU A 143 7.91 12.33 -19.33
N ARG A 144 8.29 13.59 -19.61
CA ARG A 144 7.66 14.80 -19.06
C ARG A 144 7.41 14.69 -17.55
N PRO A 145 8.45 14.49 -16.72
CA PRO A 145 8.26 14.37 -15.28
C PRO A 145 7.66 15.65 -14.68
N ASP A 146 6.85 15.50 -13.64
CA ASP A 146 6.38 16.62 -12.83
C ASP A 146 7.50 17.16 -11.92
N MET A 147 8.55 16.38 -11.68
CA MET A 147 9.69 16.73 -10.82
C MET A 147 10.93 15.90 -11.17
N VAL A 148 12.12 16.45 -10.95
CA VAL A 148 13.38 15.69 -11.03
C VAL A 148 14.11 15.72 -9.70
N LEU A 149 14.50 14.56 -9.17
CA LEU A 149 15.38 14.45 -8.00
C LEU A 149 16.81 14.17 -8.47
N VAL A 150 17.71 15.13 -8.29
CA VAL A 150 19.12 15.02 -8.62
C VAL A 150 19.91 14.69 -7.36
N THR A 151 20.62 13.56 -7.41
CA THR A 151 21.43 13.07 -6.29
C THR A 151 22.81 12.64 -6.76
N GLY A 152 23.72 12.43 -5.82
CA GLY A 152 25.05 11.94 -6.16
C GLY A 152 26.15 12.52 -5.28
N GLY A 153 27.24 11.76 -5.15
CA GLY A 153 28.41 12.13 -4.37
C GLY A 153 28.19 12.05 -2.86
N THR A 154 29.23 11.67 -2.13
CA THR A 154 29.29 11.85 -0.68
C THR A 154 29.67 13.29 -0.34
N ASP A 155 29.35 13.76 0.85
CA ASP A 155 29.83 15.08 1.29
C ASP A 155 31.36 15.06 1.45
N GLY A 156 32.03 16.12 1.00
CA GLY A 156 33.50 16.15 0.88
C GLY A 156 34.08 15.30 -0.27
N GLY A 157 33.23 14.71 -1.11
CA GLY A 157 33.61 13.91 -2.29
C GLY A 157 33.88 14.74 -3.56
N ASN A 158 34.06 14.05 -4.69
CA ASN A 158 34.30 14.69 -5.98
C ASN A 158 32.99 15.30 -6.56
N ILE A 159 33.04 16.58 -6.94
CA ILE A 159 31.91 17.31 -7.50
C ILE A 159 31.74 17.12 -9.02
N SER A 160 32.77 16.67 -9.75
CA SER A 160 32.75 16.65 -11.22
C SER A 160 31.68 15.72 -11.80
N GLU A 161 31.48 14.57 -11.18
CA GLU A 161 30.47 13.59 -11.60
C GLU A 161 29.05 14.08 -11.26
N VAL A 162 28.89 14.76 -10.11
CA VAL A 162 27.62 15.39 -9.71
C VAL A 162 27.25 16.52 -10.67
N ALA A 163 28.23 17.32 -11.09
CA ALA A 163 28.04 18.33 -12.12
C ALA A 163 27.59 17.72 -13.45
N ALA A 164 28.20 16.62 -13.90
CA ALA A 164 27.86 15.97 -15.17
C ALA A 164 26.41 15.46 -15.21
N ILE A 165 25.91 14.86 -14.12
CA ILE A 165 24.51 14.42 -14.08
C ILE A 165 23.54 15.62 -14.01
N ALA A 166 23.90 16.69 -13.30
CA ALA A 166 23.09 17.90 -13.25
C ALA A 166 23.02 18.59 -14.62
N GLU A 167 24.13 18.68 -15.35
CA GLU A 167 24.20 19.20 -16.72
C GLU A 167 23.29 18.42 -17.68
N MET A 168 23.27 17.08 -17.56
CA MET A 168 22.38 16.24 -18.36
C MET A 168 20.91 16.59 -18.14
N VAL A 169 20.50 16.79 -16.88
CA VAL A 169 19.12 17.19 -16.54
C VAL A 169 18.82 18.59 -17.08
N ALA A 170 19.74 19.54 -16.93
CA ALA A 170 19.58 20.89 -17.47
C ALA A 170 19.43 20.88 -19.00
N MET A 171 20.26 20.10 -19.71
CA MET A 171 20.15 19.93 -21.17
C MET A 171 18.85 19.24 -21.59
N ALA A 172 18.30 18.37 -20.74
CA ALA A 172 17.02 17.76 -20.99
C ALA A 172 15.88 18.77 -20.93
N ASN A 173 15.92 19.73 -20.01
CA ASN A 173 14.89 20.75 -19.83
C ASN A 173 13.45 20.24 -20.07
N PRO A 174 13.01 19.18 -19.35
CA PRO A 174 11.69 18.62 -19.56
C PRO A 174 10.61 19.63 -19.19
N GLU A 175 9.47 19.55 -19.86
CA GLU A 175 8.27 20.29 -19.49
C GLU A 175 7.40 19.45 -18.54
N PRO A 176 6.81 20.06 -17.49
CA PRO A 176 5.91 19.35 -16.59
C PRO A 176 4.62 18.95 -17.34
N ARG A 177 3.88 17.97 -16.79
CA ARG A 177 2.60 17.53 -17.36
C ARG A 177 1.49 18.54 -17.09
N PHE A 178 1.54 19.18 -15.92
CA PHE A 178 0.57 20.16 -15.46
C PHE A 178 1.19 21.56 -15.50
N GLY A 179 0.46 22.52 -16.07
CA GLY A 179 0.90 23.91 -16.14
C GLY A 179 2.04 24.15 -17.14
N GLN A 180 1.70 24.29 -18.42
CA GLN A 180 2.67 24.54 -19.50
C GLN A 180 3.49 25.83 -19.32
N ASP A 181 3.04 26.74 -18.47
CA ASP A 181 3.72 28.01 -18.16
C ASP A 181 4.69 27.92 -16.96
N PHE A 182 4.88 26.73 -16.37
CA PHE A 182 5.69 26.55 -15.17
C PHE A 182 7.04 25.87 -15.46
N LYS A 183 8.05 26.26 -14.68
CA LYS A 183 9.35 25.61 -14.68
C LYS A 183 9.25 24.25 -13.99
N THR A 184 9.93 23.23 -14.53
CA THR A 184 9.99 21.92 -13.87
C THR A 184 10.75 22.04 -12.55
N PRO A 185 10.16 21.60 -11.42
CA PRO A 185 10.85 21.55 -10.14
C PRO A 185 11.99 20.53 -10.14
N VAL A 186 13.13 20.94 -9.58
CA VAL A 186 14.30 20.09 -9.35
C VAL A 186 14.66 20.11 -7.88
N ILE A 187 14.80 18.94 -7.28
CA ILE A 187 15.35 18.78 -5.93
C ILE A 187 16.79 18.31 -6.05
N PHE A 188 17.73 19.08 -5.51
CA PHE A 188 19.10 18.64 -5.36
C PHE A 188 19.35 18.14 -3.94
N ALA A 189 19.68 16.86 -3.82
CA ALA A 189 19.95 16.16 -2.57
C ALA A 189 21.25 15.33 -2.64
N GLY A 190 22.26 15.87 -3.32
CA GLY A 190 23.61 15.30 -3.43
C GLY A 190 24.64 16.08 -2.61
N ASN A 191 25.92 15.85 -2.95
CA ASN A 191 27.08 16.49 -2.36
C ASN A 191 26.87 18.00 -2.10
N VAL A 192 27.02 18.42 -0.85
CA VAL A 192 26.72 19.81 -0.43
C VAL A 192 27.64 20.84 -1.08
N GLU A 193 28.88 20.48 -1.40
CA GLU A 193 29.84 21.36 -2.07
C GLU A 193 29.47 21.67 -3.54
N ALA A 194 28.67 20.81 -4.19
CA ALA A 194 28.19 21.02 -5.56
C ALA A 194 27.01 22.01 -5.66
N ARG A 195 26.39 22.41 -4.55
CA ARG A 195 25.16 23.24 -4.56
C ARG A 195 25.31 24.56 -5.33
N SER A 196 26.42 25.26 -5.16
CA SER A 196 26.67 26.54 -5.84
C SER A 196 26.74 26.39 -7.37
N PHE A 197 27.29 25.28 -7.86
CA PHE A 197 27.35 24.97 -9.29
C PHE A 197 25.95 24.65 -9.83
N VAL A 198 25.22 23.80 -9.11
CA VAL A 198 23.86 23.38 -9.45
C VAL A 198 22.91 24.57 -9.48
N GLU A 199 23.04 25.51 -8.54
CA GLU A 199 22.26 26.74 -8.50
C GLU A 199 22.47 27.59 -9.76
N GLN A 200 23.72 27.78 -10.17
CA GLN A 200 24.05 28.54 -11.39
C GLN A 200 23.50 27.86 -12.64
N LEU A 201 23.57 26.53 -12.69
CA LEU A 201 23.12 25.74 -13.83
C LEU A 201 21.60 25.81 -14.05
N PHE A 202 20.80 25.75 -12.99
CA PHE A 202 19.34 25.66 -13.09
C PHE A 202 18.61 27.02 -13.03
N LYS A 203 19.27 28.09 -12.57
CA LYS A 203 18.70 29.42 -12.27
C LYS A 203 17.60 29.90 -13.22
N ASP A 204 17.85 29.84 -14.53
CA ASP A 204 16.95 30.43 -15.53
C ASP A 204 15.98 29.43 -16.17
N GLN A 205 16.19 28.12 -15.98
CA GLN A 205 15.46 27.07 -16.70
C GLN A 205 14.50 26.28 -15.82
N MET A 206 14.86 26.06 -14.55
CA MET A 206 14.14 25.17 -13.64
C MET A 206 13.93 25.81 -12.27
N GLU A 207 13.03 25.25 -11.47
CA GLU A 207 12.79 25.70 -10.10
C GLU A 207 13.56 24.80 -9.13
N LEU A 208 14.67 25.30 -8.61
CA LEU A 208 15.60 24.51 -7.79
C LEU A 208 15.27 24.60 -6.30
N SER A 209 15.18 23.45 -5.65
CA SER A 209 15.12 23.28 -4.21
C SER A 209 16.27 22.41 -3.70
N PHE A 210 16.71 22.68 -2.48
CA PHE A 210 17.76 21.90 -1.83
C PHE A 210 17.19 21.04 -0.71
N ALA A 211 17.72 19.82 -0.58
CA ALA A 211 17.57 18.97 0.59
C ALA A 211 18.96 18.50 1.07
N ASP A 212 19.03 17.98 2.29
CA ASP A 212 20.25 17.34 2.78
C ASP A 212 20.64 16.16 1.89
N ASN A 213 21.96 15.88 1.82
CA ASN A 213 22.46 14.79 1.00
C ASN A 213 21.82 13.47 1.44
N ILE A 214 21.21 12.74 0.50
CA ILE A 214 20.57 11.45 0.80
C ILE A 214 21.56 10.35 1.17
N ARG A 215 22.83 10.51 0.79
CA ARG A 215 23.92 9.59 1.08
C ARG A 215 25.20 10.37 1.37
N PRO A 216 25.29 11.05 2.52
CA PRO A 216 26.43 11.89 2.85
C PRO A 216 27.72 11.07 3.01
N MET A 217 27.61 9.79 3.38
CA MET A 217 28.71 8.82 3.46
C MET A 217 28.28 7.53 2.76
N LEU A 218 29.24 6.74 2.23
CA LEU A 218 28.92 5.51 1.50
C LEU A 218 28.13 4.50 2.34
N GLU A 219 28.28 4.51 3.65
CA GLU A 219 27.64 3.61 4.60
C GLU A 219 26.42 4.21 5.32
N LYS A 220 26.02 5.45 5.01
CA LYS A 220 24.94 6.16 5.70
C LYS A 220 23.93 6.75 4.71
N GLU A 221 22.66 6.36 4.86
CA GLU A 221 21.52 6.96 4.15
C GLU A 221 20.76 7.94 5.04
N VAL A 222 20.32 9.07 4.47
CA VAL A 222 19.50 10.10 5.14
C VAL A 222 18.37 10.52 4.19
N LEU A 223 17.33 9.67 4.07
CA LEU A 223 16.28 9.85 3.06
C LEU A 223 15.17 10.85 3.46
N GLY A 224 14.99 11.09 4.77
CA GLY A 224 13.90 11.90 5.32
C GLY A 224 13.80 13.32 4.75
N PRO A 225 14.89 14.12 4.73
CA PRO A 225 14.85 15.48 4.21
C PRO A 225 14.41 15.58 2.74
N ALA A 226 14.92 14.68 1.88
CA ALA A 226 14.49 14.62 0.48
C ALA A 226 13.01 14.22 0.36
N ARG A 227 12.54 13.26 1.16
CA ARG A 227 11.12 12.85 1.19
C ARG A 227 10.19 14.01 1.53
N HIS A 228 10.52 14.78 2.56
CA HIS A 228 9.74 15.96 2.95
C HIS A 228 9.75 17.02 1.83
N LYS A 229 10.90 17.27 1.21
CA LYS A 229 10.99 18.26 0.12
C LYS A 229 10.17 17.86 -1.11
N ILE A 230 10.17 16.58 -1.47
CA ILE A 230 9.31 16.04 -2.55
C ILE A 230 7.84 16.28 -2.23
N HIS A 231 7.44 16.04 -0.98
CA HIS A 231 6.08 16.23 -0.52
C HIS A 231 5.62 17.69 -0.58
N ASP A 232 6.45 18.61 -0.08
CA ASP A 232 6.16 20.05 -0.10
C ASP A 232 5.90 20.52 -1.52
N ILE A 233 6.80 20.20 -2.45
CA ILE A 233 6.71 20.63 -3.86
C ILE A 233 5.53 19.94 -4.55
N PHE A 234 5.19 18.69 -4.19
CA PHE A 234 3.99 18.04 -4.73
C PHE A 234 2.71 18.82 -4.38
N LEU A 235 2.60 19.27 -3.13
CA LEU A 235 1.46 20.07 -2.68
C LEU A 235 1.44 21.44 -3.35
N GLU A 236 2.59 22.13 -3.37
CA GLU A 236 2.73 23.49 -3.92
C GLU A 236 2.54 23.53 -5.44
N HIS A 237 3.12 22.59 -6.19
CA HIS A 237 3.24 22.67 -7.64
C HIS A 237 2.28 21.74 -8.41
N VAL A 238 1.78 20.66 -7.81
CA VAL A 238 0.92 19.70 -8.55
C VAL A 238 -0.53 19.79 -8.07
N MET A 239 -0.77 19.64 -6.77
CA MET A 239 -2.14 19.56 -6.25
C MET A 239 -2.90 20.88 -6.33
N MET A 240 -2.24 22.01 -6.04
CA MET A 240 -2.88 23.35 -6.08
C MET A 240 -3.38 23.76 -7.48
N HIS A 241 -2.85 23.15 -8.54
CA HIS A 241 -3.21 23.47 -9.92
C HIS A 241 -4.33 22.59 -10.49
N ALA A 242 -4.69 21.50 -9.81
CA ALA A 242 -5.84 20.71 -10.20
C ALA A 242 -7.14 21.47 -9.81
N PRO A 243 -8.11 21.65 -10.71
CA PRO A 243 -9.24 22.53 -10.40
C PRO A 243 -10.10 21.96 -9.26
N GLY A 244 -10.58 22.86 -8.39
CA GLY A 244 -11.29 22.54 -7.16
C GLY A 244 -10.41 22.36 -5.91
N TYR A 245 -9.11 22.08 -6.06
CA TYR A 245 -8.24 21.81 -4.91
C TYR A 245 -8.02 23.00 -3.99
N SER A 246 -7.90 24.22 -4.52
CA SER A 246 -7.78 25.42 -3.70
C SER A 246 -8.98 25.61 -2.78
N THR A 247 -10.18 25.22 -3.24
CA THR A 247 -11.40 25.23 -2.42
C THR A 247 -11.38 24.12 -1.37
N LEU A 248 -10.93 22.92 -1.74
CA LEU A 248 -10.77 21.80 -0.81
C LEU A 248 -9.79 22.14 0.32
N PHE A 249 -8.63 22.71 -0.05
CA PHE A 249 -7.60 23.14 0.90
C PHE A 249 -8.15 24.17 1.87
N ALA A 250 -8.90 25.17 1.37
CA ALA A 250 -9.54 26.18 2.20
C ALA A 250 -10.62 25.59 3.12
N TRP A 251 -11.39 24.59 2.67
CA TRP A 251 -12.40 23.92 3.52
C TRP A 251 -11.75 23.14 4.66
N ALA A 252 -10.63 22.48 4.39
CA ALA A 252 -9.91 21.66 5.36
C ALA A 252 -9.03 22.49 6.32
N ASP A 253 -9.01 23.81 6.21
CA ASP A 253 -8.11 24.70 6.98
C ASP A 253 -6.63 24.27 6.88
N GLY A 254 -6.22 23.82 5.69
CA GLY A 254 -4.88 23.27 5.45
C GLY A 254 -4.65 21.83 5.93
N HIS A 255 -5.62 21.19 6.58
CA HIS A 255 -5.56 19.79 6.99
C HIS A 255 -5.83 18.81 5.83
N ILE A 256 -4.98 18.87 4.81
CA ILE A 256 -4.98 17.94 3.69
C ILE A 256 -3.63 17.23 3.54
N LYS A 257 -3.65 15.90 3.38
CA LYS A 257 -2.45 15.11 3.07
C LYS A 257 -2.62 14.26 1.80
N PRO A 258 -1.54 13.92 1.10
CA PRO A 258 -1.52 12.79 0.19
C PRO A 258 -1.98 11.51 0.89
N THR A 259 -2.91 10.76 0.28
CA THR A 259 -3.50 9.53 0.84
C THR A 259 -2.43 8.55 1.37
N PRO A 260 -1.35 8.23 0.62
CA PRO A 260 -0.37 7.26 1.09
C PRO A 260 0.46 7.74 2.29
N VAL A 261 0.66 9.06 2.43
CA VAL A 261 1.35 9.63 3.58
C VAL A 261 0.48 9.50 4.83
N ALA A 262 -0.80 9.83 4.71
CA ALA A 262 -1.74 9.67 5.81
C ALA A 262 -1.88 8.19 6.23
N VAL A 263 -2.00 7.26 5.28
CA VAL A 263 -1.99 5.82 5.59
C VAL A 263 -0.70 5.43 6.32
N GLY A 264 0.46 5.91 5.86
CA GLY A 264 1.74 5.67 6.52
C GLY A 264 1.79 6.15 7.97
N ASP A 265 1.29 7.36 8.24
CA ASP A 265 1.23 7.91 9.60
C ASP A 265 0.34 7.06 10.51
N ALA A 266 -0.83 6.62 10.02
CA ALA A 266 -1.71 5.72 10.75
C ALA A 266 -1.06 4.37 11.02
N LEU A 267 -0.37 3.78 10.04
CA LEU A 267 0.28 2.48 10.17
C LEU A 267 1.47 2.50 11.13
N ARG A 268 2.26 3.59 11.20
CA ARG A 268 3.33 3.72 12.21
C ARG A 268 2.78 3.67 13.62
N PHE A 269 1.62 4.30 13.87
CA PHE A 269 0.94 4.19 15.15
C PHE A 269 0.47 2.76 15.44
N VAL A 270 -0.13 2.10 14.45
CA VAL A 270 -0.61 0.72 14.59
C VAL A 270 0.54 -0.24 14.88
N ALA A 271 1.66 -0.11 14.18
CA ALA A 271 2.83 -0.96 14.37
C ALA A 271 3.36 -0.92 15.81
N GLY A 272 3.36 0.27 16.44
CA GLY A 272 3.78 0.43 17.85
C GLY A 272 2.92 -0.29 18.89
N LYS A 273 1.84 -0.98 18.51
CA LYS A 273 0.98 -1.77 19.41
C LYS A 273 1.27 -3.27 19.37
N PHE A 274 2.02 -3.73 18.37
CA PHE A 274 2.33 -5.14 18.19
C PHE A 274 3.81 -5.36 18.42
N ASP A 275 4.15 -6.53 18.93
CA ASP A 275 5.53 -6.95 19.09
C ASP A 275 5.93 -7.76 17.87
N GLY A 276 6.62 -7.10 16.92
CA GLY A 276 7.04 -7.68 15.65
C GLY A 276 6.72 -6.78 14.45
N ASP A 277 7.07 -7.26 13.27
CA ASP A 277 6.98 -6.46 12.06
C ASP A 277 5.56 -6.41 11.51
N LEU A 278 5.25 -5.32 10.80
CA LEU A 278 3.95 -5.09 10.19
C LEU A 278 4.10 -4.96 8.68
N LEU A 279 3.20 -5.60 7.94
CA LEU A 279 3.03 -5.43 6.49
C LEU A 279 1.61 -4.93 6.21
N ALA A 280 1.47 -3.93 5.35
CA ALA A 280 0.17 -3.48 4.90
C ALA A 280 0.15 -3.24 3.40
N VAL A 281 -1.03 -3.41 2.79
CA VAL A 281 -1.23 -3.20 1.36
C VAL A 281 -2.46 -2.34 1.12
N ASP A 282 -2.33 -1.34 0.25
CA ASP A 282 -3.43 -0.52 -0.25
C ASP A 282 -3.59 -0.73 -1.75
N VAL A 283 -4.67 -1.41 -2.13
CA VAL A 283 -4.98 -1.69 -3.53
C VAL A 283 -5.95 -0.64 -4.09
N GLY A 284 -5.38 0.29 -4.85
CA GLY A 284 -6.11 1.36 -5.53
C GLY A 284 -6.57 0.99 -6.94
N GLY A 285 -7.24 1.95 -7.59
CA GLY A 285 -7.67 1.81 -8.99
C GLY A 285 -6.52 1.88 -10.00
N ALA A 286 -5.47 2.64 -9.69
CA ALA A 286 -4.32 2.83 -10.58
C ALA A 286 -3.03 2.20 -10.04
N THR A 287 -2.83 2.24 -8.73
CA THR A 287 -1.60 1.84 -8.06
C THR A 287 -1.89 0.88 -6.90
N THR A 288 -0.86 0.14 -6.50
CA THR A 288 -0.85 -0.64 -5.26
C THR A 288 0.30 -0.18 -4.41
N ASP A 289 0.01 0.25 -3.19
CA ASP A 289 1.01 0.60 -2.20
C ASP A 289 1.28 -0.58 -1.27
N VAL A 290 2.55 -0.83 -0.99
CA VAL A 290 2.99 -1.78 0.03
C VAL A 290 3.77 -1.01 1.09
N PHE A 291 3.35 -1.17 2.33
CA PHE A 291 3.95 -0.54 3.51
C PHE A 291 4.52 -1.64 4.40
N SER A 292 5.67 -1.39 4.98
CA SER A 292 6.20 -2.23 6.05
C SER A 292 6.77 -1.38 7.18
N VAL A 293 6.63 -1.89 8.40
CA VAL A 293 7.36 -1.40 9.56
C VAL A 293 8.21 -2.56 10.03
N ILE A 294 9.52 -2.45 9.82
CA ILE A 294 10.52 -3.49 10.09
C ILE A 294 11.52 -2.93 11.08
N ASP A 295 11.71 -3.58 12.23
CA ASP A 295 12.58 -3.08 13.30
C ASP A 295 12.27 -1.61 13.68
N SER A 296 10.98 -1.25 13.72
CA SER A 296 10.47 0.13 13.93
C SER A 296 10.75 1.15 12.81
N GLU A 297 11.43 0.76 11.73
CA GLU A 297 11.67 1.60 10.56
C GLU A 297 10.55 1.46 9.54
N PHE A 298 10.07 2.60 9.02
CA PHE A 298 8.96 2.62 8.06
C PHE A 298 9.46 2.64 6.62
N TYR A 299 8.93 1.70 5.82
CA TYR A 299 9.18 1.60 4.39
C TYR A 299 7.87 1.63 3.61
N ARG A 300 7.95 2.19 2.41
CA ARG A 300 6.85 2.23 1.44
C ARG A 300 7.40 2.00 0.04
N THR A 301 6.68 1.20 -0.72
CA THR A 301 6.84 1.05 -2.17
C THR A 301 5.50 1.28 -2.84
N VAL A 302 5.51 1.99 -3.98
CA VAL A 302 4.35 2.11 -4.85
C VAL A 302 4.59 1.35 -6.15
N SER A 303 3.70 0.44 -6.48
CA SER A 303 3.63 -0.21 -7.79
C SER A 303 2.70 0.58 -8.68
N ALA A 304 3.27 1.53 -9.42
CA ALA A 304 2.51 2.51 -10.21
C ALA A 304 1.63 1.91 -11.31
N ASN A 305 1.98 0.72 -11.80
CA ASN A 305 1.28 0.03 -12.87
C ASN A 305 0.41 -1.12 -12.39
N LEU A 306 0.28 -1.33 -11.08
CA LEU A 306 -0.49 -2.45 -10.53
C LEU A 306 -1.71 -1.93 -9.79
N GLY A 307 -2.85 -1.82 -10.48
CA GLY A 307 -4.09 -1.31 -9.89
C GLY A 307 -5.31 -2.06 -10.42
N MET A 308 -6.43 -1.96 -9.73
CA MET A 308 -7.64 -2.76 -9.99
C MET A 308 -8.66 -2.09 -10.92
N SER A 309 -8.31 -0.97 -11.54
CA SER A 309 -9.18 -0.25 -12.47
C SER A 309 -8.41 0.22 -13.69
N TYR A 310 -7.84 1.43 -13.65
CA TYR A 310 -7.11 2.04 -14.76
C TYR A 310 -5.91 1.21 -15.22
N SER A 311 -5.23 0.53 -14.29
CA SER A 311 -4.01 -0.25 -14.55
C SER A 311 -4.24 -1.76 -14.53
N MET A 312 -5.48 -2.23 -14.55
CA MET A 312 -5.78 -3.67 -14.40
C MET A 312 -5.20 -4.50 -15.55
N GLY A 313 -5.16 -3.95 -16.77
CA GLY A 313 -4.50 -4.59 -17.91
C GLY A 313 -2.99 -4.76 -17.75
N ASN A 314 -2.32 -3.86 -17.02
CA ASN A 314 -0.89 -3.99 -16.71
C ASN A 314 -0.64 -5.11 -15.70
N VAL A 315 -1.51 -5.27 -14.71
CA VAL A 315 -1.48 -6.44 -13.81
C VAL A 315 -1.56 -7.73 -14.62
N LEU A 316 -2.48 -7.82 -15.58
CA LEU A 316 -2.62 -8.99 -16.43
C LEU A 316 -1.40 -9.20 -17.35
N ALA A 317 -0.78 -8.13 -17.85
CA ALA A 317 0.40 -8.21 -18.69
C ALA A 317 1.62 -8.74 -17.92
N GLU A 318 1.80 -8.31 -16.67
CA GLU A 318 2.93 -8.72 -15.83
C GLU A 318 2.71 -10.10 -15.19
N ALA A 319 1.49 -10.38 -14.69
CA ALA A 319 1.16 -11.67 -14.09
C ALA A 319 0.97 -12.77 -15.14
N THR A 320 0.51 -12.43 -16.34
CA THR A 320 -0.05 -13.33 -17.37
C THR A 320 -1.45 -13.89 -17.04
N PRO A 321 -2.28 -14.21 -18.05
CA PRO A 321 -3.60 -14.82 -17.83
C PRO A 321 -3.56 -16.16 -17.07
N ALA A 322 -2.54 -16.99 -17.30
CA ALA A 322 -2.41 -18.29 -16.65
C ALA A 322 -2.32 -18.15 -15.12
N MET A 323 -1.60 -17.13 -14.64
CA MET A 323 -1.45 -16.85 -13.21
C MET A 323 -2.73 -16.32 -12.57
N VAL A 324 -3.61 -15.66 -13.33
CA VAL A 324 -4.94 -15.26 -12.86
C VAL A 324 -5.89 -16.46 -12.85
N LEU A 325 -5.93 -17.23 -13.95
CA LEU A 325 -6.82 -18.38 -14.13
C LEU A 325 -6.62 -19.47 -13.06
N ARG A 326 -5.41 -19.61 -12.50
CA ARG A 326 -5.11 -20.60 -11.45
C ARG A 326 -5.96 -20.42 -10.19
N TRP A 327 -6.49 -19.23 -9.94
CA TRP A 327 -7.33 -18.92 -8.78
C TRP A 327 -8.83 -19.11 -9.04
N LEU A 328 -9.23 -19.54 -10.24
CA LEU A 328 -10.64 -19.75 -10.54
C LEU A 328 -11.01 -21.22 -10.30
N PRO A 329 -12.10 -21.50 -9.55
CA PRO A 329 -12.55 -22.87 -9.29
C PRO A 329 -13.37 -23.46 -10.45
N PHE A 330 -13.56 -22.72 -11.54
CA PHE A 330 -14.36 -23.09 -12.70
C PHE A 330 -13.56 -22.95 -14.00
N GLU A 331 -14.12 -23.48 -15.07
CA GLU A 331 -13.53 -23.34 -16.39
C GLU A 331 -13.73 -21.93 -16.95
N ALA A 332 -12.62 -21.29 -17.30
CA ALA A 332 -12.57 -20.02 -18.00
C ALA A 332 -11.38 -20.03 -18.97
N ASP A 333 -11.55 -19.38 -20.11
CA ASP A 333 -10.48 -19.18 -21.09
C ASP A 333 -9.77 -17.83 -20.87
N GLU A 334 -8.64 -17.64 -21.55
CA GLU A 334 -7.91 -16.37 -21.48
C GLU A 334 -8.70 -15.18 -22.05
N ASN A 335 -9.61 -15.40 -22.99
CA ASN A 335 -10.38 -14.32 -23.63
C ASN A 335 -11.34 -13.70 -22.62
N ILE A 336 -11.97 -14.49 -21.76
CA ILE A 336 -12.83 -14.00 -20.68
C ILE A 336 -12.01 -13.09 -19.74
N VAL A 337 -10.83 -13.55 -19.32
CA VAL A 337 -9.94 -12.76 -18.44
C VAL A 337 -9.53 -11.45 -19.12
N ARG A 338 -9.05 -11.51 -20.36
CA ARG A 338 -8.63 -10.32 -21.13
C ARG A 338 -9.78 -9.34 -21.31
N ASN A 339 -10.94 -9.80 -21.76
CA ASN A 339 -12.12 -8.97 -21.98
C ASN A 339 -12.57 -8.29 -20.70
N TRP A 340 -12.60 -9.01 -19.58
CA TRP A 340 -12.94 -8.41 -18.28
C TRP A 340 -11.97 -7.29 -17.88
N ASN A 341 -10.66 -7.55 -17.96
CA ASN A 341 -9.62 -6.59 -17.59
C ASN A 341 -9.70 -5.32 -18.46
N PHE A 342 -9.83 -5.45 -19.78
CA PHE A 342 -9.94 -4.29 -20.67
C PHE A 342 -11.26 -3.53 -20.51
N ASN A 343 -12.37 -4.24 -20.28
CA ASN A 343 -13.65 -3.58 -19.99
C ASN A 343 -13.59 -2.76 -18.69
N LYS A 344 -12.90 -3.27 -17.66
CA LYS A 344 -12.69 -2.54 -16.41
C LYS A 344 -11.86 -1.27 -16.61
N MET A 345 -10.83 -1.29 -17.45
CA MET A 345 -10.03 -0.10 -17.76
C MET A 345 -10.85 1.01 -18.43
N ILE A 346 -11.82 0.64 -19.29
CA ILE A 346 -12.72 1.60 -19.97
C ILE A 346 -13.84 2.07 -19.03
N ARG A 347 -14.24 1.23 -18.07
CA ARG A 347 -15.31 1.51 -17.09
C ARG A 347 -14.79 1.28 -15.67
N PRO A 348 -13.89 2.15 -15.16
CA PRO A 348 -13.16 1.92 -13.91
C PRO A 348 -14.07 1.81 -12.68
N THR A 349 -15.26 2.40 -12.73
CA THR A 349 -16.25 2.34 -11.64
C THR A 349 -17.24 1.18 -11.74
N GLY A 350 -17.15 0.33 -12.77
CA GLY A 350 -18.02 -0.84 -12.92
C GLY A 350 -17.77 -1.85 -11.80
N LEU A 351 -18.81 -2.49 -11.27
CA LEU A 351 -18.70 -3.52 -10.24
C LEU A 351 -19.07 -4.90 -10.81
N PRO A 352 -18.54 -6.01 -10.25
CA PRO A 352 -19.02 -7.34 -10.56
C PRO A 352 -20.52 -7.47 -10.31
N HIS A 353 -21.25 -8.03 -11.28
CA HIS A 353 -22.68 -8.33 -11.15
C HIS A 353 -22.93 -9.81 -10.84
N THR A 354 -21.95 -10.67 -11.10
CA THR A 354 -22.01 -12.11 -10.80
C THR A 354 -20.88 -12.56 -9.88
N PHE A 355 -21.05 -13.73 -9.23
CA PHE A 355 -19.97 -14.32 -8.42
C PHE A 355 -18.76 -14.75 -9.25
N GLN A 356 -18.94 -15.12 -10.51
CA GLN A 356 -17.83 -15.48 -11.39
C GLN A 356 -16.98 -14.25 -11.74
N GLU A 357 -17.62 -13.12 -12.05
CA GLU A 357 -16.94 -11.84 -12.25
C GLU A 357 -16.23 -11.38 -10.96
N LEU A 358 -16.86 -11.56 -9.80
CA LEU A 358 -16.23 -11.24 -8.52
C LEU A 358 -15.00 -12.11 -8.26
N MET A 359 -15.09 -13.43 -8.48
CA MET A 359 -13.94 -14.34 -8.37
C MET A 359 -12.81 -13.96 -9.33
N LEU A 360 -13.15 -13.52 -10.55
CA LEU A 360 -12.19 -13.06 -11.53
C LEU A 360 -11.48 -11.77 -11.11
N GLU A 361 -12.21 -10.77 -10.61
CA GLU A 361 -11.59 -9.55 -10.06
C GLU A 361 -10.70 -9.86 -8.87
N GLN A 362 -11.16 -10.71 -7.94
CA GLN A 362 -10.39 -11.08 -6.77
C GLN A 362 -9.14 -11.90 -7.14
N ALA A 363 -9.20 -12.71 -8.21
CA ALA A 363 -8.04 -13.41 -8.75
C ALA A 363 -6.97 -12.45 -9.28
N VAL A 364 -7.38 -11.39 -9.99
CA VAL A 364 -6.44 -10.35 -10.45
C VAL A 364 -5.87 -9.57 -9.26
N CYS A 365 -6.68 -9.30 -8.23
CA CYS A 365 -6.21 -8.64 -7.00
C CYS A 365 -5.11 -9.44 -6.30
N LYS A 366 -5.23 -10.78 -6.25
CA LYS A 366 -4.19 -11.66 -5.67
C LYS A 366 -2.86 -11.52 -6.41
N GLU A 367 -2.91 -11.48 -7.75
CA GLU A 367 -1.69 -11.28 -8.55
C GLU A 367 -1.11 -9.87 -8.42
N ALA A 368 -1.96 -8.83 -8.32
CA ALA A 368 -1.50 -7.47 -8.06
C ALA A 368 -0.75 -7.38 -6.71
N LEU A 369 -1.27 -8.04 -5.67
CA LEU A 369 -0.60 -8.12 -4.37
C LEU A 369 0.71 -8.90 -4.43
N ARG A 370 0.74 -10.06 -5.09
CA ARG A 370 1.97 -10.87 -5.24
C ARG A 370 3.08 -10.08 -5.91
N LEU A 371 2.78 -9.49 -7.07
CA LEU A 371 3.74 -8.68 -7.83
C LEU A 371 4.19 -7.45 -7.04
N SER A 372 3.27 -6.78 -6.33
CA SER A 372 3.62 -5.62 -5.52
C SER A 372 4.49 -5.97 -4.31
N LEU A 373 4.26 -7.12 -3.68
CA LEU A 373 5.11 -7.61 -2.60
C LEU A 373 6.50 -8.00 -3.11
N GLU A 374 6.59 -8.65 -4.28
CA GLU A 374 7.88 -8.96 -4.93
C GLU A 374 8.66 -7.68 -5.25
N HIS A 375 7.99 -6.65 -5.76
CA HIS A 375 8.59 -5.33 -5.97
C HIS A 375 9.03 -4.66 -4.66
N HIS A 376 8.22 -4.76 -3.59
CA HIS A 376 8.59 -4.23 -2.29
C HIS A 376 9.86 -4.91 -1.74
N LYS A 377 9.91 -6.24 -1.76
CA LYS A 377 11.08 -7.04 -1.36
C LYS A 377 12.33 -6.73 -2.20
N SER A 378 12.16 -6.33 -3.46
CA SER A 378 13.30 -5.97 -4.31
C SER A 378 13.93 -4.62 -3.95
N LEU A 379 13.18 -3.72 -3.30
CA LEU A 379 13.65 -2.37 -2.94
C LEU A 379 14.08 -2.23 -1.49
N ILE A 380 13.42 -2.96 -0.58
CA ILE A 380 13.69 -2.90 0.86
C ILE A 380 14.78 -3.92 1.19
N ARG A 381 16.03 -3.53 0.99
CA ARG A 381 17.22 -4.37 1.12
C ARG A 381 18.28 -3.74 2.00
N GLY A 382 19.17 -4.57 2.55
CA GLY A 382 20.36 -4.09 3.26
C GLY A 382 21.31 -3.29 2.34
N LEU A 383 22.08 -2.36 2.92
CA LEU A 383 22.99 -1.49 2.15
C LEU A 383 24.06 -2.31 1.40
N LYS A 384 24.17 -2.08 0.09
CA LYS A 384 25.25 -2.61 -0.75
C LYS A 384 26.51 -1.74 -0.63
N GLY A 385 27.69 -2.36 -0.80
CA GLY A 385 28.98 -1.64 -0.84
C GLY A 385 29.62 -1.34 0.52
N VAL A 386 28.98 -1.72 1.63
CA VAL A 386 29.55 -1.57 2.98
C VAL A 386 30.34 -2.82 3.36
N ARG A 387 31.64 -2.67 3.67
CA ARG A 387 32.38 -3.70 4.42
C ARG A 387 31.87 -3.65 5.87
N GLN A 388 30.95 -4.52 6.24
CA GLN A 388 30.50 -4.64 7.64
C GLN A 388 31.72 -4.84 8.56
N GLN A 389 31.93 -3.91 9.51
CA GLN A 389 32.84 -4.15 10.63
C GLN A 389 32.16 -5.14 11.57
N ARG A 390 32.63 -6.39 11.57
CA ARG A 390 31.98 -7.52 12.24
C ARG A 390 32.25 -7.50 13.75
N GLY A 391 31.20 -7.35 14.55
CA GLY A 391 31.22 -7.74 15.97
C GLY A 391 30.93 -9.22 16.15
N VAL A 392 31.31 -9.79 17.31
CA VAL A 392 31.07 -11.21 17.65
C VAL A 392 29.56 -11.54 17.74
N GLY A 393 28.70 -10.53 17.94
CA GLY A 393 27.24 -10.66 17.99
C GLY A 393 26.53 -10.67 16.62
N ASP A 394 27.17 -10.18 15.56
CA ASP A 394 26.57 -10.06 14.21
C ASP A 394 26.64 -11.37 13.40
N ILE A 395 27.20 -12.43 13.98
CA ILE A 395 27.41 -13.73 13.32
C ILE A 395 26.09 -14.47 13.11
N PHE A 396 25.05 -14.15 13.89
CA PHE A 396 23.77 -14.88 13.89
C PHE A 396 22.65 -14.25 13.04
N ARG A 397 22.74 -12.96 12.68
CA ARG A 397 21.82 -12.32 11.73
C ARG A 397 22.46 -12.30 10.34
N GLN A 398 22.43 -13.45 9.66
CA GLN A 398 22.92 -13.60 8.30
C GLN A 398 21.93 -13.00 7.29
N ALA A 399 21.94 -11.68 7.10
CA ALA A 399 21.52 -11.10 5.83
C ALA A 399 22.80 -10.75 5.06
N ALA A 400 23.03 -11.38 3.90
CA ALA A 400 24.10 -10.96 3.03
C ALA A 400 23.79 -9.53 2.53
N THR A 401 24.82 -8.74 2.25
CA THR A 401 24.63 -7.40 1.68
C THR A 401 23.76 -7.48 0.43
N GLY A 402 22.59 -6.83 0.46
CA GLY A 402 21.65 -6.81 -0.66
C GLY A 402 20.47 -7.81 -0.59
N ASP A 403 20.34 -8.59 0.48
CA ASP A 403 19.13 -9.37 0.75
C ASP A 403 17.97 -8.46 1.21
N THR A 404 16.73 -8.94 1.02
CA THR A 404 15.51 -8.24 1.47
C THR A 404 15.49 -8.16 3.00
N LEU A 405 15.09 -7.00 3.54
CA LEU A 405 14.83 -6.85 4.98
C LEU A 405 13.44 -7.36 5.36
N VAL A 406 12.56 -7.58 4.37
CA VAL A 406 11.22 -8.12 4.58
C VAL A 406 11.33 -9.64 4.81
N ASP A 407 11.41 -10.06 6.07
CA ASP A 407 11.28 -11.45 6.49
C ASP A 407 9.81 -11.74 6.80
N MET A 408 9.20 -12.66 6.04
CA MET A 408 7.78 -12.99 6.20
C MET A 408 7.48 -13.70 7.52
N MET A 409 8.46 -14.39 8.11
CA MET A 409 8.31 -15.09 9.39
C MET A 409 8.21 -14.11 10.58
N GLU A 410 8.83 -12.93 10.44
CA GLU A 410 8.83 -11.87 11.45
C GLU A 410 7.61 -10.93 11.32
N ILE A 411 6.88 -10.97 10.19
CA ILE A 411 5.62 -10.22 10.01
C ILE A 411 4.53 -10.81 10.90
N LYS A 412 4.23 -10.13 12.02
CA LYS A 412 3.16 -10.50 12.95
C LYS A 412 1.80 -9.94 12.57
N VAL A 413 1.77 -8.85 11.81
CA VAL A 413 0.51 -8.20 11.42
C VAL A 413 0.47 -7.93 9.93
N MET A 414 -0.63 -8.34 9.29
CA MET A 414 -0.93 -7.99 7.91
C MET A 414 -2.24 -7.21 7.81
N ILE A 415 -2.19 -6.06 7.16
CA ILE A 415 -3.36 -5.17 7.01
C ILE A 415 -3.69 -4.99 5.53
N GLY A 416 -4.92 -5.29 5.15
CA GLY A 416 -5.46 -4.99 3.83
C GLY A 416 -6.30 -3.71 3.82
N THR A 417 -6.04 -2.81 2.89
CA THR A 417 -6.90 -1.66 2.59
C THR A 417 -7.03 -1.45 1.07
N GLY A 418 -7.90 -0.53 0.67
CA GLY A 418 -8.20 -0.26 -0.74
C GLY A 418 -9.47 -0.95 -1.21
N GLY A 419 -9.95 -0.54 -2.40
CA GLY A 419 -11.31 -0.86 -2.88
C GLY A 419 -11.65 -2.35 -2.87
N ALA A 420 -10.73 -3.18 -3.36
CA ALA A 420 -10.92 -4.63 -3.49
C ALA A 420 -10.95 -5.37 -2.13
N LEU A 421 -10.31 -4.81 -1.10
CA LEU A 421 -10.19 -5.40 0.23
C LEU A 421 -11.24 -4.83 1.19
N SER A 422 -11.33 -3.50 1.29
CA SER A 422 -12.27 -2.79 2.16
C SER A 422 -13.72 -3.11 1.82
N TYR A 423 -14.07 -3.12 0.53
CA TYR A 423 -15.46 -3.34 0.08
C TYR A 423 -15.74 -4.79 -0.35
N ALA A 424 -14.89 -5.74 0.04
CA ALA A 424 -15.15 -7.15 -0.21
C ALA A 424 -16.52 -7.55 0.40
N PRO A 425 -17.46 -8.13 -0.36
CA PRO A 425 -18.78 -8.50 0.14
C PRO A 425 -18.78 -9.36 1.41
N ARG A 426 -17.71 -10.15 1.61
CA ARG A 426 -17.47 -10.90 2.84
C ARG A 426 -16.04 -10.68 3.33
N ARG A 427 -15.87 -10.56 4.65
CA ARG A 427 -14.54 -10.49 5.29
C ARG A 427 -13.65 -11.68 4.95
N SER A 428 -14.23 -12.88 4.82
CA SER A 428 -13.52 -14.08 4.37
C SER A 428 -12.92 -13.95 2.96
N GLN A 429 -13.48 -13.11 2.09
CA GLN A 429 -12.89 -12.84 0.78
C GLN A 429 -11.65 -11.95 0.90
N ALA A 430 -11.71 -10.91 1.72
CA ALA A 430 -10.53 -10.08 2.02
C ALA A 430 -9.40 -10.94 2.62
N ALA A 431 -9.73 -11.82 3.58
CA ALA A 431 -8.78 -12.79 4.12
C ALA A 431 -8.20 -13.70 3.02
N MET A 432 -9.03 -14.25 2.13
CA MET A 432 -8.55 -15.09 1.02
C MET A 432 -7.60 -14.34 0.09
N ILE A 433 -7.90 -13.08 -0.23
CA ILE A 433 -7.05 -12.24 -1.09
C ILE A 433 -5.67 -12.03 -0.44
N LEU A 434 -5.64 -11.69 0.85
CA LEU A 434 -4.39 -11.49 1.58
C LEU A 434 -3.58 -12.79 1.69
N LEU A 435 -4.23 -13.90 2.05
CA LEU A 435 -3.58 -15.21 2.19
C LEU A 435 -2.95 -15.69 0.87
N ASP A 436 -3.66 -15.53 -0.25
CA ASP A 436 -3.20 -16.01 -1.55
C ASP A 436 -2.17 -15.06 -2.19
N GLY A 437 -2.36 -13.75 -2.01
CA GLY A 437 -1.50 -12.73 -2.60
C GLY A 437 -0.20 -12.49 -1.83
N LEU A 438 -0.24 -12.53 -0.50
CA LEU A 438 0.91 -12.21 0.37
C LEU A 438 1.57 -13.44 0.98
N GLN A 439 0.85 -14.56 1.07
CA GLN A 439 1.36 -15.84 1.58
C GLN A 439 2.07 -15.71 2.95
N PRO A 440 1.36 -15.33 4.03
CA PRO A 440 1.94 -15.19 5.37
C PRO A 440 2.65 -16.46 5.85
N GLU A 441 3.67 -16.28 6.67
CA GLU A 441 4.50 -17.34 7.25
C GLU A 441 4.45 -17.29 8.78
N GLY A 442 4.46 -18.46 9.43
CA GLY A 442 4.37 -18.54 10.88
C GLY A 442 3.01 -18.16 11.44
N ILE A 443 2.99 -17.35 12.50
CA ILE A 443 1.77 -16.85 13.14
C ILE A 443 1.59 -15.38 12.75
N THR A 444 0.50 -15.07 12.04
CA THR A 444 0.23 -13.72 11.52
C THR A 444 -1.22 -13.31 11.77
N HIS A 445 -1.43 -12.14 12.37
CA HIS A 445 -2.75 -11.55 12.57
C HIS A 445 -3.18 -10.76 11.33
N LEU A 446 -4.33 -11.11 10.77
CA LEU A 446 -4.88 -10.47 9.59
C LEU A 446 -5.92 -9.43 9.98
N TYR A 447 -5.82 -8.24 9.42
CA TYR A 447 -6.79 -7.16 9.55
C TYR A 447 -7.19 -6.61 8.18
N VAL A 448 -8.38 -6.02 8.14
CA VAL A 448 -8.82 -5.20 7.03
C VAL A 448 -9.24 -3.83 7.54
N ASP A 449 -8.85 -2.79 6.84
CA ASP A 449 -9.51 -1.49 6.91
C ASP A 449 -10.82 -1.59 6.12
N SER A 450 -11.91 -1.99 6.78
CA SER A 450 -13.17 -2.33 6.08
C SER A 450 -13.84 -1.13 5.43
N TRP A 451 -13.47 0.09 5.80
CA TRP A 451 -14.15 1.30 5.32
C TRP A 451 -13.22 2.33 4.70
N PHE A 452 -11.96 1.98 4.49
CA PHE A 452 -10.95 2.89 3.94
C PHE A 452 -10.73 4.11 4.85
N LEU A 453 -10.69 3.88 6.16
CA LEU A 453 -10.56 4.94 7.19
C LEU A 453 -9.11 5.29 7.51
N LEU A 454 -8.14 4.41 7.21
CA LEU A 454 -6.72 4.67 7.52
C LEU A 454 -6.23 6.04 7.01
N PRO A 455 -6.52 6.49 5.77
CA PRO A 455 -6.12 7.81 5.32
C PRO A 455 -6.73 8.93 6.16
N HIS A 456 -8.01 8.81 6.54
CA HIS A 456 -8.67 9.82 7.37
C HIS A 456 -8.02 9.92 8.74
N MET A 457 -7.68 8.78 9.35
CA MET A 457 -7.04 8.72 10.66
C MET A 457 -5.64 9.31 10.63
N GLY A 458 -4.88 9.07 9.56
CA GLY A 458 -3.55 9.66 9.39
C GLY A 458 -3.52 11.18 9.29
N VAL A 459 -4.56 11.79 8.70
CA VAL A 459 -4.70 13.25 8.71
C VAL A 459 -5.13 13.73 10.10
N LEU A 460 -6.09 13.04 10.72
CA LEU A 460 -6.60 13.39 12.04
C LEU A 460 -5.52 13.32 13.14
N MET A 461 -4.51 12.47 13.00
CA MET A 461 -3.38 12.39 13.93
C MET A 461 -2.59 13.69 14.08
N ASP A 462 -2.64 14.61 13.11
CA ASP A 462 -1.98 15.91 13.23
C ASP A 462 -2.80 16.91 14.04
N ILE A 463 -4.12 16.69 14.13
CA ILE A 463 -5.06 17.56 14.83
C ILE A 463 -5.31 17.06 16.24
N ASP A 464 -5.74 15.80 16.36
CA ASP A 464 -6.08 15.15 17.61
C ASP A 464 -5.70 13.67 17.56
N LYS A 465 -4.53 13.37 18.12
CA LYS A 465 -4.01 11.99 18.18
C LYS A 465 -4.94 11.09 18.96
N ASP A 466 -5.51 11.53 20.07
CA ASP A 466 -6.27 10.62 20.93
C ASP A 466 -7.59 10.21 20.29
N VAL A 467 -8.27 11.12 19.58
CA VAL A 467 -9.45 10.78 18.77
C VAL A 467 -9.09 9.84 17.62
N ALA A 468 -8.00 10.10 16.90
CA ALA A 468 -7.56 9.20 15.82
C ALA A 468 -7.26 7.78 16.34
N ARG A 469 -6.63 7.67 17.52
CA ARG A 469 -6.32 6.38 18.15
C ARG A 469 -7.58 5.61 18.51
N GLU A 470 -8.54 6.27 19.14
CA GLU A 470 -9.83 5.68 19.51
C GLU A 470 -10.55 5.12 18.27
N LEU A 471 -10.62 5.91 17.19
CA LEU A 471 -11.28 5.51 15.94
C LEU A 471 -10.52 4.40 15.20
N ILE A 472 -9.19 4.35 15.29
CA ILE A 472 -8.40 3.24 14.71
C ILE A 472 -8.78 1.91 15.37
N GLU A 473 -8.88 1.91 16.70
CA GLU A 473 -9.16 0.70 17.49
C GLU A 473 -10.60 0.23 17.34
N LYS A 474 -11.56 1.16 17.33
CA LYS A 474 -12.99 0.82 17.38
C LYS A 474 -13.63 0.65 16.01
N GLU A 475 -13.22 1.47 15.04
CA GLU A 475 -13.96 1.63 13.77
C GLU A 475 -13.14 1.27 12.53
N THR A 476 -11.80 1.35 12.60
CA THR A 476 -10.93 1.22 11.40
C THR A 476 -10.47 -0.21 11.14
N LEU A 477 -9.73 -0.81 12.08
CA LEU A 477 -9.09 -2.10 11.85
C LEU A 477 -9.98 -3.25 12.33
N ILE A 478 -10.50 -4.00 11.37
CA ILE A 478 -11.35 -5.15 11.63
C ILE A 478 -10.52 -6.44 11.57
N PRO A 479 -10.49 -7.25 12.64
CA PRO A 479 -9.83 -8.55 12.61
C PRO A 479 -10.48 -9.48 11.58
N LEU A 480 -9.65 -10.10 10.74
CA LEU A 480 -10.05 -11.15 9.81
C LEU A 480 -9.81 -12.56 10.36
N GLY A 481 -8.87 -12.67 11.31
CA GLY A 481 -8.46 -13.92 11.95
C GLY A 481 -6.95 -13.98 12.17
N THR A 482 -6.48 -14.99 12.89
CA THR A 482 -5.05 -15.30 13.01
C THR A 482 -4.70 -16.48 12.11
N CYS A 483 -3.78 -16.26 11.17
CA CYS A 483 -3.26 -17.28 10.27
C CYS A 483 -2.09 -18.01 10.93
N ILE A 484 -2.10 -19.35 10.85
CA ILE A 484 -1.02 -20.22 11.29
C ILE A 484 -0.56 -21.01 10.07
N ALA A 485 0.61 -20.63 9.55
CA ALA A 485 1.18 -21.13 8.30
C ALA A 485 2.62 -21.66 8.54
N PRO A 486 2.77 -22.94 8.96
CA PRO A 486 4.08 -23.53 9.16
C PRO A 486 4.90 -23.58 7.87
N VAL A 487 6.16 -23.16 7.93
CA VAL A 487 7.10 -23.18 6.79
C VAL A 487 8.07 -24.33 6.94
N GLY A 488 8.26 -25.12 5.89
CA GLY A 488 9.12 -26.30 5.91
C GLY A 488 9.20 -26.98 4.54
N PRO A 489 9.82 -28.16 4.45
CA PRO A 489 9.92 -28.89 3.19
C PRO A 489 8.55 -29.32 2.67
N GLN A 490 8.46 -29.57 1.35
CA GLN A 490 7.23 -30.05 0.74
C GLN A 490 6.78 -31.37 1.38
N ALA A 491 5.56 -31.38 1.94
CA ALA A 491 4.98 -32.54 2.59
C ALA A 491 3.88 -33.16 1.74
N SER A 492 3.77 -34.49 1.77
CA SER A 492 2.67 -35.21 1.12
C SER A 492 1.31 -34.67 1.62
N PRO A 493 0.33 -34.46 0.72
CA PRO A 493 -1.00 -33.98 1.10
C PRO A 493 -1.63 -34.86 2.18
N GLY A 494 -2.26 -34.24 3.18
CA GLY A 494 -2.92 -34.96 4.29
C GLY A 494 -2.02 -35.24 5.51
N ARG A 495 -0.70 -34.99 5.44
CA ARG A 495 0.20 -35.10 6.60
C ARG A 495 -0.04 -33.94 7.58
N THR A 496 -0.13 -34.23 8.87
CA THR A 496 -0.08 -33.20 9.93
C THR A 496 1.31 -32.58 10.00
N ILE A 497 1.41 -31.26 9.83
CA ILE A 497 2.68 -30.50 9.82
C ILE A 497 2.85 -29.61 11.06
N ALA A 498 1.78 -29.30 11.77
CA ALA A 498 1.80 -28.66 13.08
C ALA A 498 0.53 -29.01 13.85
N ARG A 499 0.53 -28.80 15.16
CA ARG A 499 -0.66 -28.84 16.03
C ARG A 499 -0.86 -27.51 16.70
N VAL A 500 -2.11 -27.08 16.81
CA VAL A 500 -2.50 -25.82 17.45
C VAL A 500 -3.44 -26.15 18.61
N THR A 501 -3.09 -25.70 19.80
CA THR A 501 -3.94 -25.81 20.98
C THR A 501 -4.51 -24.44 21.33
N VAL A 502 -5.83 -24.36 21.49
CA VAL A 502 -6.56 -23.15 21.88
C VAL A 502 -7.77 -23.55 22.73
N GLY A 503 -8.01 -22.86 23.85
CA GLY A 503 -9.16 -23.17 24.72
C GLY A 503 -9.18 -24.59 25.31
N GLY A 504 -8.05 -25.32 25.27
CA GLY A 504 -7.96 -26.73 25.69
C GLY A 504 -8.18 -27.74 24.57
N ASP A 505 -8.66 -27.32 23.40
CA ASP A 505 -8.82 -28.15 22.21
C ASP A 505 -7.57 -28.10 21.34
N THR A 506 -7.25 -29.23 20.68
CA THR A 506 -6.10 -29.35 19.77
C THR A 506 -6.55 -29.65 18.35
N TYR A 507 -6.01 -28.90 17.38
CA TYR A 507 -6.31 -29.00 15.96
C TYR A 507 -5.04 -29.28 15.15
N ASP A 508 -5.16 -30.11 14.11
CA ASP A 508 -4.06 -30.46 13.22
C ASP A 508 -3.99 -29.48 12.03
N VAL A 509 -2.82 -28.87 11.82
CA VAL A 509 -2.51 -28.17 10.56
C VAL A 509 -2.08 -29.22 9.54
N VAL A 510 -2.86 -29.39 8.48
CA VAL A 510 -2.71 -30.48 7.52
C VAL A 510 -2.14 -29.97 6.19
N SER A 511 -1.08 -30.61 5.70
CA SER A 511 -0.43 -30.29 4.42
C SER A 511 -1.43 -30.29 3.26
N GLY A 512 -1.44 -29.19 2.50
CA GLY A 512 -2.32 -28.93 1.36
C GLY A 512 -3.72 -28.42 1.72
N ALA A 513 -4.08 -28.38 3.01
CA ALA A 513 -5.40 -27.99 3.46
C ALA A 513 -5.43 -26.55 3.99
N LEU A 514 -6.59 -25.93 3.88
CA LEU A 514 -6.95 -24.72 4.60
C LEU A 514 -8.11 -25.09 5.53
N GLN A 515 -8.01 -24.74 6.82
CA GLN A 515 -9.07 -25.00 7.80
C GLN A 515 -9.34 -23.74 8.61
N VAL A 516 -10.58 -23.55 9.06
CA VAL A 516 -10.99 -22.42 9.90
C VAL A 516 -11.60 -22.95 11.18
N ILE A 517 -11.13 -22.43 12.30
CA ILE A 517 -11.67 -22.71 13.62
C ILE A 517 -12.31 -21.41 14.12
N ASP A 518 -13.63 -21.44 14.35
CA ASP A 518 -14.33 -20.34 15.02
C ASP A 518 -14.03 -20.41 16.53
N LEU A 519 -13.72 -19.25 17.13
CA LEU A 519 -13.36 -19.12 18.54
C LEU A 519 -14.57 -18.59 19.31
N GLU A 520 -15.26 -19.44 20.06
CA GLU A 520 -16.49 -19.07 20.80
C GLU A 520 -16.23 -17.98 21.85
N ASP A 521 -15.10 -18.06 22.56
CA ASP A 521 -14.71 -17.09 23.60
C ASP A 521 -13.74 -15.99 23.09
N GLY A 522 -13.59 -15.84 21.78
CA GLY A 522 -12.61 -14.93 21.18
C GLY A 522 -11.15 -15.30 21.47
N GLY A 523 -10.90 -16.56 21.86
CA GLY A 523 -9.55 -17.07 22.08
C GLY A 523 -8.91 -16.65 23.41
N GLN A 524 -9.71 -16.44 24.46
CA GLN A 524 -9.21 -16.17 25.81
C GLN A 524 -8.13 -17.21 26.21
N GLY A 525 -6.94 -16.73 26.58
CA GLY A 525 -5.80 -17.55 26.98
C GLY A 525 -4.68 -17.68 25.93
N GLY A 526 -4.92 -17.32 24.68
CA GLY A 526 -3.93 -17.41 23.59
C GLY A 526 -3.89 -18.79 22.91
N ILE A 527 -2.84 -19.01 22.12
CA ILE A 527 -2.60 -20.25 21.38
C ILE A 527 -1.23 -20.83 21.70
N GLU A 528 -1.10 -22.14 21.58
CA GLU A 528 0.18 -22.85 21.52
C GLU A 528 0.27 -23.59 20.19
N VAL A 529 1.33 -23.34 19.43
CA VAL A 529 1.58 -23.98 18.14
C VAL A 529 2.82 -24.85 18.25
N VAL A 530 2.66 -26.16 18.02
CA VAL A 530 3.74 -27.14 18.03
C VAL A 530 3.98 -27.63 16.61
N PRO A 531 4.98 -27.11 15.88
CA PRO A 531 5.29 -27.58 14.53
C PRO A 531 5.96 -28.96 14.57
N HIS A 532 5.80 -29.72 13.48
CA HIS A 532 6.60 -30.92 13.28
C HIS A 532 8.09 -30.54 13.13
N ARG A 533 9.00 -31.47 13.44
CA ARG A 533 10.48 -31.29 13.50
C ARG A 533 11.13 -30.45 12.38
N GLU A 534 10.57 -30.45 11.18
CA GLU A 534 11.14 -29.81 9.99
C GLU A 534 10.40 -28.52 9.59
N PHE A 535 9.36 -28.16 10.35
CA PHE A 535 8.53 -27.00 10.12
C PHE A 535 8.79 -25.94 11.18
N ASP A 536 8.71 -24.68 10.79
CA ASP A 536 8.89 -23.51 11.62
C ASP A 536 7.61 -22.67 11.64
N VAL A 537 7.35 -22.04 12.78
CA VAL A 537 6.25 -21.09 13.00
C VAL A 537 6.73 -19.79 13.66
N GLY A 538 8.04 -19.54 13.65
CA GLY A 538 8.71 -18.35 14.19
C GLY A 538 9.63 -18.62 15.38
N GLY A 539 9.66 -19.86 15.89
CA GLY A 539 10.52 -20.26 17.01
C GLY A 539 11.79 -21.01 16.59
N GLY A 540 11.92 -21.33 15.31
CA GLY A 540 12.88 -22.29 14.76
C GLY A 540 12.22 -23.65 14.46
N PRO A 541 12.82 -24.48 13.58
CA PRO A 541 12.25 -25.77 13.20
C PRO A 541 11.93 -26.69 14.39
N GLY A 542 10.68 -27.17 14.45
CA GLY A 542 10.20 -28.10 15.49
C GLY A 542 10.03 -27.50 16.88
N ARG A 543 10.22 -26.19 17.05
CA ARG A 543 10.11 -25.52 18.37
C ARG A 543 8.70 -24.98 18.58
N PRO A 544 8.08 -25.24 19.74
CA PRO A 544 6.76 -24.71 20.05
C PRO A 544 6.81 -23.20 20.25
N VAL A 545 5.73 -22.52 19.86
CA VAL A 545 5.52 -21.08 20.05
C VAL A 545 4.19 -20.86 20.76
N SER A 546 4.17 -20.02 21.78
CA SER A 546 2.94 -19.61 22.47
C SER A 546 2.72 -18.12 22.23
N GLU A 547 1.49 -17.75 21.86
CA GLU A 547 1.16 -16.38 21.46
C GLU A 547 -0.20 -15.96 22.02
N LYS A 548 -0.31 -14.70 22.44
CA LYS A 548 -1.60 -14.14 22.85
C LYS A 548 -2.35 -13.68 21.61
N LEU A 549 -3.63 -14.06 21.51
CA LEU A 549 -4.47 -13.58 20.42
C LEU A 549 -4.90 -12.12 20.67
N PRO A 550 -4.89 -11.26 19.63
CA PRO A 550 -5.43 -9.92 19.73
C PRO A 550 -6.92 -9.91 20.09
N GLY A 551 -7.36 -8.83 20.75
CA GLY A 551 -8.78 -8.64 21.07
C GLY A 551 -9.65 -8.59 19.81
N GLY A 552 -10.85 -9.20 19.88
CA GLY A 552 -11.80 -9.22 18.76
C GLY A 552 -11.51 -10.25 17.67
N VAL A 553 -10.43 -11.04 17.79
CA VAL A 553 -10.19 -12.17 16.90
C VAL A 553 -11.22 -13.26 17.18
N THR A 554 -12.00 -13.63 16.16
CA THR A 554 -13.03 -14.67 16.28
C THR A 554 -12.67 -15.95 15.54
N ARG A 555 -11.51 -16.02 14.87
CA ARG A 555 -11.14 -17.13 13.98
C ARG A 555 -9.65 -17.43 13.98
N LEU A 556 -9.31 -18.71 13.98
CA LEU A 556 -8.00 -19.22 13.54
C LEU A 556 -8.10 -19.77 12.13
N ILE A 557 -7.09 -19.49 11.32
CA ILE A 557 -6.96 -19.98 9.95
C ILE A 557 -5.72 -20.87 9.93
N LEU A 558 -5.93 -22.18 9.85
CA LEU A 558 -4.85 -23.16 9.76
C LEU A 558 -4.50 -23.36 8.29
N ASP A 559 -3.38 -22.80 7.86
CA ASP A 559 -2.94 -22.80 6.46
C ASP A 559 -1.77 -23.75 6.24
N GLY A 560 -2.10 -24.99 5.85
CA GLY A 560 -1.10 -26.00 5.50
C GLY A 560 -0.73 -26.03 4.01
N ARG A 561 -1.10 -25.02 3.22
CA ARG A 561 -0.95 -25.04 1.74
C ARG A 561 0.49 -24.94 1.22
N GLY A 562 1.45 -24.75 2.11
CA GLY A 562 2.88 -24.62 1.79
C GLY A 562 3.29 -23.21 1.38
N ARG A 563 4.60 -22.94 1.42
CA ARG A 563 5.24 -21.67 1.08
C ARG A 563 6.53 -21.98 0.29
N PRO A 564 6.63 -21.58 -1.00
CA PRO A 564 5.58 -20.92 -1.79
C PRO A 564 4.36 -21.84 -2.02
N LEU A 565 3.20 -21.24 -2.24
CA LEU A 565 1.95 -21.95 -2.55
C LEU A 565 2.03 -22.54 -3.97
N GLU A 566 2.03 -23.87 -4.05
CA GLU A 566 2.02 -24.61 -5.31
C GLU A 566 0.66 -25.26 -5.57
N LEU A 567 0.06 -24.93 -6.71
CA LEU A 567 -1.12 -25.64 -7.21
C LEU A 567 -0.70 -26.90 -7.97
N ARG A 568 -1.59 -27.90 -7.99
CA ARG A 568 -1.38 -29.13 -8.75
C ARG A 568 -1.24 -28.81 -10.25
N LYS A 569 -0.39 -29.57 -10.95
CA LYS A 569 -0.17 -29.40 -12.40
C LYS A 569 -1.40 -29.73 -13.25
N ASP A 570 -2.22 -30.68 -12.80
CA ASP A 570 -3.49 -30.99 -13.45
C ASP A 570 -4.53 -29.89 -13.18
N VAL A 571 -5.01 -29.24 -14.25
CA VAL A 571 -5.93 -28.09 -14.18
C VAL A 571 -7.23 -28.44 -13.47
N THR A 572 -7.78 -29.64 -13.71
CA THR A 572 -9.02 -30.07 -13.06
C THR A 572 -8.83 -30.22 -11.55
N SER A 573 -7.76 -30.87 -11.13
CA SER A 573 -7.39 -31.02 -9.73
C SER A 573 -7.05 -29.69 -9.05
N ALA A 574 -6.41 -28.76 -9.77
CA ALA A 574 -6.14 -27.42 -9.27
C ALA A 574 -7.44 -26.65 -8.99
N ARG A 575 -8.38 -26.64 -9.95
CA ARG A 575 -9.70 -26.01 -9.80
C ARG A 575 -10.47 -26.56 -8.59
N ARG A 576 -10.49 -27.89 -8.43
CA ARG A 576 -11.11 -28.54 -7.25
C ARG A 576 -10.45 -28.15 -5.95
N THR A 577 -9.13 -28.03 -5.94
CA THR A 577 -8.35 -27.62 -4.77
C THR A 577 -8.71 -26.19 -4.36
N VAL A 578 -8.77 -25.27 -5.32
CA VAL A 578 -9.18 -23.87 -5.10
C VAL A 578 -10.62 -23.80 -4.58
N ALA A 579 -11.55 -24.57 -5.18
CA ALA A 579 -12.94 -24.63 -4.73
C ALA A 579 -13.02 -25.05 -3.24
N ARG A 580 -12.25 -26.06 -2.83
CA ARG A 580 -12.20 -26.52 -1.44
C ARG A 580 -11.63 -25.46 -0.49
N TRP A 581 -10.59 -24.72 -0.89
CA TRP A 581 -10.06 -23.63 -0.07
C TRP A 581 -11.08 -22.49 0.08
N TYR A 582 -11.76 -22.14 -1.00
CA TYR A 582 -12.82 -21.12 -0.99
C TYR A 582 -14.00 -21.52 -0.11
N HIS A 583 -14.36 -22.80 -0.11
CA HIS A 583 -15.38 -23.33 0.78
C HIS A 583 -14.91 -23.34 2.23
N ALA A 584 -13.69 -23.81 2.51
CA ALA A 584 -13.14 -23.90 3.86
C ALA A 584 -13.07 -22.54 4.58
N LEU A 585 -12.68 -21.47 3.87
CA LEU A 585 -12.69 -20.12 4.44
C LEU A 585 -14.07 -19.46 4.45
N GLY A 586 -15.06 -20.06 3.79
CA GLY A 586 -16.38 -19.45 3.56
C GLY A 586 -16.30 -18.18 2.72
N ALA A 587 -15.35 -18.12 1.77
CA ALA A 587 -15.10 -16.95 0.92
C ALA A 587 -16.30 -16.67 0.00
N TYR A 588 -17.00 -17.71 -0.48
CA TYR A 588 -18.17 -17.55 -1.35
C TYR A 588 -19.34 -18.40 -0.83
N PRO A 589 -20.59 -18.08 -1.18
CA PRO A 589 -21.74 -18.88 -0.76
C PRO A 589 -21.61 -20.33 -1.27
N SER A 590 -21.91 -21.33 -0.43
CA SER A 590 -21.69 -22.74 -0.78
C SER A 590 -22.38 -23.18 -2.08
N HIS A 591 -23.54 -22.59 -2.42
CA HIS A 591 -24.24 -22.90 -3.68
C HIS A 591 -23.46 -22.49 -4.93
N THR A 592 -22.54 -21.51 -4.85
CA THR A 592 -21.72 -21.08 -5.99
C THR A 592 -20.51 -21.99 -6.20
N LEU A 593 -20.15 -22.80 -5.21
CA LEU A 593 -19.04 -23.75 -5.25
C LEU A 593 -19.50 -25.21 -5.45
N LYS A 594 -20.81 -25.46 -5.31
CA LYS A 594 -21.39 -26.79 -5.37
C LYS A 594 -21.03 -27.51 -6.68
N GLY A 595 -20.43 -28.69 -6.55
CA GLY A 595 -20.01 -29.51 -7.70
C GLY A 595 -18.63 -29.18 -8.26
N LEU A 596 -18.02 -28.04 -7.86
CA LEU A 596 -16.65 -27.69 -8.25
C LEU A 596 -15.59 -28.36 -7.36
N GLU A 597 -15.99 -28.89 -6.20
CA GLU A 597 -15.10 -29.46 -5.17
C GLU A 597 -14.81 -30.96 -5.35
N VAL A 598 -15.63 -31.64 -6.15
CA VAL A 598 -15.67 -33.10 -6.33
C VAL A 598 -14.69 -33.54 -7.40
#